data_AF-A0A139BUS3-F1
#
_entry.id   AF-A0A139BUS3-F1
#
_cell.length_a   1.000
_cell.length_b   1.000
_cell.length_c   1.000
_cell.angle_alpha   90.00
_cell.angle_beta   90.00
_cell.angle_gamma   90.00
#
_symmetry.space_group_name_H-M   'P 1'
#
loop_
_entity.id
_entity.type
_entity.pdbx_description
1 polymer ?
#
loop_
_entity_poly.entity_id
_entity_poly.type
_entity_poly.pdbx_seq_one_letter_code
_entity_poly.pdbx_strand_id
1 'polypeptide(L)'
;MTEAKRSKRVKPDPELVKLADALLANYRKPEDLIGENGLLKQLTKMLVERALETEMTEHLGHDKSGAVTNRTGNTRNGHSA
;
A
#
# COMPACT_ATOMS: atom_id res chain seq x y z
N MET A 1 31.04 35.56 2.32
CA MET A 1 31.05 34.12 2.64
C MET A 1 29.67 33.77 3.17
N THR A 2 28.95 32.86 2.52
CA THR A 2 27.61 32.41 2.97
C THR A 2 27.65 30.91 3.14
N GLU A 3 27.63 30.44 4.39
CA GLU A 3 27.61 29.00 4.72
C GLU A 3 26.22 28.41 4.47
N ALA A 4 26.16 27.36 3.64
CA ALA A 4 24.94 26.61 3.40
C ALA A 4 24.58 25.80 4.66
N LYS A 5 23.47 26.13 5.32
CA LYS A 5 22.89 25.37 6.44
C LYS A 5 22.52 23.96 5.95
N ARG A 6 23.37 22.97 6.25
CA ARG A 6 23.10 21.56 5.92
C ARG A 6 21.92 21.06 6.76
N SER A 7 20.77 20.82 6.14
CA SER A 7 19.66 20.16 6.84
C SER A 7 20.09 18.73 7.21
N LYS A 8 20.00 18.37 8.49
CA LYS A 8 20.25 17.00 8.92
C LYS A 8 19.14 16.12 8.32
N ARG A 9 19.52 15.10 7.55
CA ARG A 9 18.58 14.07 7.07
C ARG A 9 17.90 13.45 8.29
N VAL A 10 16.57 13.46 8.29
CA VAL A 10 15.76 12.74 9.28
C VAL A 10 16.07 11.25 9.10
N LYS A 11 16.39 10.56 10.20
CA LYS A 11 16.62 9.11 10.17
C LYS A 11 15.30 8.40 9.87
N PRO A 12 15.28 7.36 9.02
CA PRO A 12 14.08 6.59 8.79
C PRO A 12 13.63 5.91 10.07
N ASP A 13 12.32 5.68 10.18
CA ASP A 13 11.72 4.91 11.27
C ASP A 13 12.39 3.51 11.33
N PRO A 14 12.91 3.09 12.50
CA PRO A 14 13.53 1.77 12.68
C PRO A 14 12.64 0.60 12.22
N GLU A 15 11.32 0.69 12.37
CA GLU A 15 10.40 -0.37 11.94
C GLU A 15 10.30 -0.46 10.42
N LEU A 16 10.38 0.68 9.71
CA LEU A 16 10.43 0.70 8.25
C LEU A 16 11.72 0.10 7.71
N VAL A 17 12.84 0.27 8.42
CA VAL A 17 14.12 -0.36 8.07
C VAL A 17 14.01 -1.88 8.17
N LYS A 18 13.50 -2.40 9.29
CA LYS A 18 13.30 -3.85 9.48
C LYS A 18 12.36 -4.44 8.42
N LEU A 19 11.29 -3.72 8.08
CA LEU A 19 10.37 -4.14 7.02
C LEU A 19 11.08 -4.18 5.66
N ALA A 20 11.89 -3.19 5.33
CA ALA A 20 12.66 -3.19 4.08
C ALA A 20 13.62 -4.39 4.01
N ASP A 21 14.32 -4.70 5.11
CA ASP A 21 15.19 -5.88 5.19
C ASP A 21 14.41 -7.18 4.97
N ALA A 22 13.22 -7.30 5.58
CA ALA A 22 12.36 -8.47 5.41
C ALA A 22 11.84 -8.61 3.96
N LEU A 23 11.43 -7.51 3.32
CA LEU A 23 10.96 -7.51 1.94
C LEU A 23 12.07 -7.86 0.94
N LEU A 24 13.32 -7.48 1.24
CA LEU A 24 14.49 -7.72 0.40
C LEU A 24 15.22 -9.03 0.71
N ALA A 25 14.76 -9.83 1.67
CA ALA A 25 15.46 -11.03 2.15
C ALA A 25 15.79 -12.07 1.04
N ASN A 26 15.00 -12.11 -0.03
CA ASN A 26 15.17 -13.04 -1.15
C ASN A 26 15.59 -12.36 -2.47
N TYR A 27 15.99 -11.09 -2.42
CA TYR A 27 16.38 -10.33 -3.61
C TYR A 27 17.67 -10.92 -4.21
N ARG A 28 17.65 -11.31 -5.49
CA ARG A 28 18.81 -11.88 -6.19
C ARG A 28 19.20 -11.09 -7.43
N LYS A 29 18.23 -10.52 -8.14
CA LYS A 29 18.44 -9.81 -9.40
C LYS A 29 17.47 -8.62 -9.54
N PRO A 30 17.79 -7.61 -10.37
CA PRO A 30 16.95 -6.41 -10.51
C PRO A 30 15.48 -6.72 -10.85
N GLU A 31 15.23 -7.76 -11.64
CA GLU A 31 13.89 -8.15 -12.06
C GLU A 31 13.00 -8.58 -10.87
N ASP A 32 13.59 -9.06 -9.77
CA ASP A 32 12.84 -9.42 -8.57
C ASP A 32 12.25 -8.18 -7.88
N LEU A 33 12.84 -7.00 -8.09
CA LEU A 33 12.38 -5.73 -7.52
C LEU A 33 11.50 -4.95 -8.50
N ILE A 34 11.97 -4.78 -9.74
CA ILE A 34 11.38 -3.87 -10.74
C ILE A 34 10.77 -4.57 -11.96
N GLY A 35 10.87 -5.90 -12.06
CA GLY A 35 10.33 -6.66 -13.18
C GLY A 35 8.80 -6.69 -13.20
N GLU A 36 8.24 -7.30 -14.25
CA GLU A 36 6.78 -7.40 -14.42
C GLU A 36 6.07 -8.08 -13.24
N ASN A 37 6.74 -9.01 -12.56
CA ASN A 37 6.26 -9.65 -11.34
C ASN A 37 7.11 -9.27 -10.13
N GLY A 38 7.83 -8.15 -10.21
CA GLY A 38 8.72 -7.66 -9.17
C GLY A 38 7.98 -7.13 -7.94
N LEU A 39 8.70 -7.08 -6.83
CA LEU A 39 8.20 -6.69 -5.52
C LEU A 39 7.50 -5.33 -5.53
N LEU A 40 8.05 -4.31 -6.20
CA LEU A 40 7.46 -2.96 -6.17
C LEU A 40 6.07 -2.92 -6.83
N LYS A 41 5.88 -3.67 -7.92
CA LYS A 41 4.59 -3.75 -8.60
C LYS A 41 3.55 -4.45 -7.72
N GLN A 42 3.94 -5.55 -7.10
CA GLN A 42 3.07 -6.29 -6.17
C GLN A 42 2.70 -5.43 -4.95
N LEU A 43 3.68 -4.76 -4.34
CA LEU A 43 3.46 -3.90 -3.18
C LEU A 43 2.55 -2.71 -3.52
N THR A 44 2.78 -2.06 -4.66
CA THR A 44 1.93 -0.95 -5.12
C THR A 44 0.49 -1.43 -5.34
N LYS A 45 0.31 -2.59 -5.99
CA LYS A 45 -1.01 -3.19 -6.17
C LYS A 45 -1.71 -3.41 -4.83
N MET A 46 -1.04 -4.07 -3.87
CA MET A 46 -1.59 -4.36 -2.55
C MET A 46 -2.01 -3.09 -1.79
N LEU A 47 -1.19 -2.04 -1.84
CA LEU A 47 -1.48 -0.77 -1.16
C LEU A 47 -2.70 -0.08 -1.79
N VAL A 48 -2.75 0.00 -3.12
CA VAL A 48 -3.88 0.61 -3.84
C VAL A 48 -5.16 -0.17 -3.60
N GLU A 49 -5.14 -1.50 -3.70
CA GLU A 49 -6.31 -2.34 -3.43
C GLU A 49 -6.83 -2.14 -2.00
N ARG A 50 -5.93 -2.05 -1.01
CA ARG A 50 -6.33 -1.84 0.39
C ARG A 50 -6.90 -0.44 0.64
N ALA A 51 -6.38 0.58 -0.05
CA ALA A 51 -6.96 1.93 -0.03
C ALA A 51 -8.37 1.92 -0.63
N LEU A 52 -8.54 1.35 -1.83
CA LEU A 52 -9.84 1.24 -2.51
C LEU A 52 -10.86 0.45 -1.70
N GLU A 53 -10.45 -0.64 -1.04
CA GLU A 53 -11.34 -1.42 -0.17
C GLU A 53 -11.82 -0.61 1.04
N THR A 54 -10.95 0.25 1.59
CA THR A 54 -11.29 1.15 2.70
C THR A 54 -12.25 2.25 2.24
N GLU A 55 -11.97 2.88 1.11
CA GLU A 55 -12.84 3.88 0.49
C GLU A 55 -14.22 3.29 0.14
N MET A 56 -14.27 2.03 -0.31
CA MET A 56 -15.53 1.35 -0.59
C MET A 56 -16.35 1.05 0.66
N THR A 57 -15.70 0.67 1.78
CA THR A 57 -16.39 0.55 3.08
C THR A 57 -16.97 1.90 3.51
N GLU A 58 -16.20 2.98 3.39
CA GLU A 58 -16.65 4.33 3.74
C GLU A 58 -17.83 4.77 2.86
N HIS A 59 -17.72 4.60 1.54
CA HIS A 59 -18.76 4.99 0.58
C HIS A 59 -20.07 4.22 0.78
N LEU A 60 -19.98 2.91 1.03
CA LEU A 60 -21.16 2.05 1.22
C LEU A 60 -21.71 2.07 2.65
N GLY A 61 -20.94 2.56 3.62
CA GLY A 61 -21.33 2.60 5.04
C GLY A 61 -21.38 1.21 5.71
N HIS A 62 -20.85 0.18 5.06
CA HIS A 62 -20.76 -1.16 5.61
C HIS A 62 -19.54 -1.94 5.08
N ASP A 63 -19.05 -2.87 5.90
CA ASP A 63 -17.93 -3.73 5.55
C ASP A 63 -18.29 -4.80 4.51
N LYS A 64 -17.25 -5.45 3.97
CA LYS A 64 -17.41 -6.64 3.14
C LYS A 64 -18.15 -7.72 3.94
N SER A 65 -19.25 -8.23 3.37
CA SER A 65 -20.15 -9.18 4.03
C SER A 65 -20.79 -8.68 5.33
N GLY A 66 -20.73 -7.37 5.60
CA GLY A 66 -21.47 -6.72 6.68
C GLY A 66 -22.95 -6.54 6.34
N ALA A 67 -23.75 -6.23 7.36
CA ALA A 67 -25.15 -5.87 7.16
C ALA A 67 -25.26 -4.59 6.33
N VAL A 68 -26.19 -4.57 5.37
CA VAL A 68 -26.42 -3.39 4.52
C VAL A 68 -27.20 -2.35 5.31
N THR A 69 -26.54 -1.24 5.63
CA THR A 69 -27.08 -0.16 6.47
C THR A 69 -27.32 1.14 5.69
N ASN A 70 -26.89 1.22 4.43
CA ASN A 70 -27.06 2.42 3.61
C ASN A 70 -28.51 2.59 3.11
N ARG A 71 -28.91 3.85 2.88
CA ARG A 71 -30.28 4.20 2.47
C ARG A 71 -30.55 3.87 1.00
N THR A 72 -29.51 3.78 0.18
CA THR A 72 -29.63 3.50 -1.26
C THR A 72 -29.86 2.02 -1.54
N GLY A 73 -29.52 1.13 -0.60
CA GLY A 73 -29.52 -0.32 -0.79
C GLY A 73 -28.36 -0.82 -1.67
N ASN A 74 -27.36 0.01 -1.96
CA ASN A 74 -26.22 -0.38 -2.79
C ASN A 74 -25.35 -1.41 -2.07
N THR A 75 -24.92 -2.43 -2.80
CA THR A 75 -24.09 -3.52 -2.29
C THR A 75 -22.85 -3.73 -3.17
N ARG A 76 -21.85 -4.39 -2.60
CA ARG A 76 -20.62 -4.75 -3.32
C ARG A 76 -20.93 -5.81 -4.38
N ASN A 77 -20.44 -5.62 -5.61
CA ASN A 77 -20.67 -6.53 -6.73
C ASN A 77 -19.44 -7.38 -7.11
N GLY A 78 -18.50 -7.56 -6.17
CA GLY A 78 -17.27 -8.32 -6.41
C GLY A 78 -16.32 -7.66 -7.43
N HIS A 79 -15.36 -8.44 -7.90
CA HIS A 79 -14.35 -8.05 -8.88
C HIS A 79 -14.41 -9.03 -10.06
N SER A 80 -14.23 -8.54 -11.28
CA SER A 80 -14.11 -9.38 -12.48
C SER A 80 -12.69 -9.96 -12.59
N ALA A 81 -12.58 -11.15 -13.20
CA ALA A 81 -11.31 -11.81 -13.48
C ALA A 81 -10.53 -11.14 -14.62
#